data_AF-A0AAQ4FCH8-F1
#
_entry.id   AF-A0AAQ4FCH8-F1
#
_cell.length_a   1.000
_cell.length_b   1.000
_cell.length_c   1.000
_cell.angle_alpha   90.00
_cell.angle_beta   90.00
_cell.angle_gamma   90.00
#
_symmetry.space_group_name_H-M   'P 1'
#
loop_
_entity.id
_entity.type
_entity.pdbx_description
1 polymer ?
#
loop_
_entity_poly.entity_id
_entity_poly.type
_entity_poly.pdbx_seq_one_letter_code
_entity_poly.pdbx_strand_id
1 'polypeptide(L)'
;MLSDREAAPLRTLEELFSFTRQPLCVVDPLRDVRRGGPGSPKTLLCHDLMDGYLDDRFVHGCRNTSSYRFFHWQVINSFVYFSHNMVTIPPPGWISAAHKHGVKVLGTFTVKSDWGTETLTRMRRDNLALKVASHLALVASRCHFDGWLVDIESKMEKCHVGFLKELLAAITTETHRTVPGSLIIWYDSVLCDGALDWQNELNEKNSCFFDLCDGIFLNSGWTEDALQRSAAFAGDRKSDVYVGIDVYARRTSYIAGYKMYQVVEVARSHGLSAAILGSGWVYETQDKRRFMQNQSLLWSLPDHCCPEWRLRTLPLSTSFCQGFGGQLYEAGQVVSAVPWFNLSLQQLQPRDQSPWLCCGCGSATGYTEDAYDGGGCLRLRFLPDDESEPEAVPYFRLFGCDFPLGRLTLSYTFKQHRPSGTIMNDVALVLKVKSAEGKEDQLKLGVVIDVPNMEHYAVTRDISDCGLNLSSDISGSCWVTRYSLNSLL
;
A
#
# COMPACT_ATOMS: atom_id res chain seq x y z
N MET A 1 -3.93 -32.83 8.28
CA MET A 1 -4.87 -31.75 7.91
C MET A 1 -4.17 -30.42 8.16
N LEU A 2 -3.49 -29.89 7.14
CA LEU A 2 -2.60 -28.73 7.21
C LEU A 2 -3.12 -27.53 6.37
N SER A 3 -4.37 -27.58 5.88
CA SER A 3 -4.70 -26.83 4.66
C SER A 3 -5.57 -25.57 4.82
N ASP A 4 -6.32 -25.42 5.91
CA ASP A 4 -7.44 -24.45 5.89
C ASP A 4 -7.14 -23.13 6.62
N ARG A 5 -5.90 -22.92 7.09
CA ARG A 5 -5.51 -21.73 7.87
C ARG A 5 -4.35 -20.92 7.31
N GLU A 6 -3.73 -21.39 6.22
CA GLU A 6 -2.55 -20.77 5.63
C GLU A 6 -2.76 -20.50 4.14
N ALA A 7 -2.41 -19.27 3.72
CA ALA A 7 -2.21 -18.95 2.33
C ALA A 7 -0.99 -19.70 1.80
N ALA A 8 -1.10 -20.23 0.58
CA ALA A 8 -0.03 -20.99 -0.04
C ALA A 8 -0.03 -20.77 -1.56
N PRO A 9 1.14 -20.86 -2.21
CA PRO A 9 1.24 -20.79 -3.66
C PRO A 9 0.79 -22.10 -4.31
N LEU A 10 0.63 -22.08 -5.64
CA LEU A 10 0.48 -23.29 -6.46
C LEU A 10 1.77 -23.48 -7.26
N ARG A 11 2.39 -24.66 -7.13
CA ARG A 11 3.72 -24.97 -7.64
C ARG A 11 3.70 -25.71 -8.98
N THR A 12 2.57 -26.31 -9.34
CA THR A 12 2.44 -27.12 -10.56
C THR A 12 1.15 -26.80 -11.33
N LEU A 13 1.11 -27.21 -12.59
CA LEU A 13 -0.09 -27.12 -13.42
C LEU A 13 -1.24 -27.94 -12.84
N GLU A 14 -0.95 -29.08 -12.24
CA GLU A 14 -1.95 -29.94 -11.59
C GLU A 14 -2.58 -29.23 -10.39
N GLU A 15 -1.79 -28.55 -9.57
CA GLU A 15 -2.30 -27.74 -8.45
C GLU A 15 -3.16 -26.59 -8.96
N LEU A 16 -2.78 -25.92 -10.06
CA LEU A 16 -3.59 -24.89 -10.69
C LEU A 16 -4.93 -25.44 -11.22
N PHE A 17 -4.91 -26.57 -11.93
CA PHE A 17 -6.12 -27.16 -12.53
C PHE A 17 -7.04 -27.84 -11.51
N SER A 18 -6.52 -28.21 -10.34
CA SER A 18 -7.30 -28.75 -9.23
C SER A 18 -7.73 -27.69 -8.21
N PHE A 19 -7.41 -26.41 -8.45
CA PHE A 19 -7.75 -25.34 -7.53
C PHE A 19 -9.27 -25.18 -7.38
N THR A 20 -9.77 -25.50 -6.19
CA THR A 20 -11.18 -25.35 -5.83
C THR A 20 -11.41 -24.50 -4.57
N ARG A 21 -10.34 -23.98 -3.96
CA ARG A 21 -10.40 -23.32 -2.63
C ARG A 21 -11.41 -22.18 -2.62
N GLN A 22 -12.14 -22.08 -1.50
CA GLN A 22 -12.99 -20.94 -1.15
C GLN A 22 -12.19 -19.87 -0.39
N PRO A 23 -12.70 -18.63 -0.26
CA PRO A 23 -12.02 -17.59 0.51
C PRO A 23 -11.74 -18.09 1.94
N LEU A 24 -10.47 -18.09 2.34
CA LEU A 24 -10.05 -18.55 3.66
C LEU A 24 -10.53 -17.61 4.77
N CYS A 25 -10.88 -16.37 4.44
CA CYS A 25 -11.52 -15.38 5.30
C CYS A 25 -12.20 -14.29 4.46
N VAL A 26 -12.92 -13.39 5.13
CA VAL A 26 -13.46 -12.17 4.50
C VAL A 26 -12.31 -11.22 4.17
N VAL A 27 -12.26 -10.80 2.91
CA VAL A 27 -11.30 -9.81 2.41
C VAL A 27 -12.01 -8.47 2.25
N ASP A 28 -11.37 -7.38 2.66
CA ASP A 28 -11.92 -6.03 2.46
C ASP A 28 -12.06 -5.75 0.95
N PRO A 29 -13.18 -5.14 0.49
CA PRO A 29 -13.32 -4.76 -0.91
C PRO A 29 -12.35 -3.61 -1.25
N LEU A 30 -11.90 -3.56 -2.52
CA LEU A 30 -11.05 -2.48 -3.00
C LEU A 30 -11.77 -1.13 -2.84
N ARG A 31 -11.26 -0.29 -1.93
CA ARG A 31 -11.84 1.03 -1.63
C ARG A 31 -11.68 1.95 -2.84
N ASP A 32 -12.77 2.62 -3.20
CA ASP A 32 -12.73 3.68 -4.20
C ASP A 32 -11.92 4.89 -3.70
N VAL A 33 -10.88 5.22 -4.47
CA VAL A 33 -9.94 6.31 -4.20
C VAL A 33 -9.54 6.98 -5.52
N ARG A 34 -9.32 8.29 -5.49
CA ARG A 34 -8.71 9.02 -6.60
C ARG A 34 -7.20 8.84 -6.57
N ARG A 35 -6.61 8.38 -7.68
CA ARG A 35 -5.19 8.03 -7.85
C ARG A 35 -4.52 8.76 -9.04
N GLY A 36 -4.70 10.08 -9.11
CA GLY A 36 -4.26 10.90 -10.26
C GLY A 36 -5.19 10.79 -11.46
N GLY A 37 -4.80 11.41 -12.58
CA GLY A 37 -5.56 11.39 -13.82
C GLY A 37 -5.10 10.30 -14.80
N PRO A 38 -5.82 10.10 -15.93
CA PRO A 38 -5.36 9.24 -17.02
C PRO A 38 -3.95 9.64 -17.48
N GLY A 39 -3.07 8.66 -17.69
CA GLY A 39 -1.68 8.91 -18.09
C GLY A 39 -0.76 9.44 -16.98
N SER A 40 -1.26 9.61 -15.75
CA SER A 40 -0.39 9.98 -14.63
C SER A 40 0.56 8.83 -14.29
N PRO A 41 1.86 9.11 -14.05
CA PRO A 41 2.80 8.10 -13.61
C PRO A 41 2.35 7.38 -12.32
N LYS A 42 2.50 6.06 -12.28
CA LYS A 42 2.04 5.18 -11.19
C LYS A 42 3.23 4.61 -10.41
N THR A 43 3.05 4.26 -9.14
CA THR A 43 4.04 3.53 -8.34
C THR A 43 3.52 2.11 -8.08
N LEU A 44 4.27 1.10 -8.47
CA LEU A 44 4.07 -0.29 -8.12
C LEU A 44 5.10 -0.69 -7.05
N LEU A 45 4.67 -1.39 -6.02
CA LEU A 45 5.57 -2.03 -5.05
C LEU A 45 5.58 -3.54 -5.28
N CYS A 46 6.73 -4.10 -5.63
CA CYS A 46 7.00 -5.53 -5.67
C CYS A 46 7.74 -5.93 -4.38
N HIS A 47 7.03 -6.64 -3.50
CA HIS A 47 7.44 -6.81 -2.10
C HIS A 47 8.78 -7.55 -1.93
N ASP A 48 8.97 -8.66 -2.65
CA ASP A 48 10.10 -9.60 -2.61
C ASP A 48 10.82 -9.65 -1.25
N LEU A 49 10.16 -10.24 -0.25
CA LEU A 49 10.68 -10.39 1.12
C LEU A 49 10.90 -11.87 1.43
N MET A 50 12.16 -12.30 1.43
CA MET A 50 12.59 -13.63 1.87
C MET A 50 11.72 -14.79 1.32
N ASP A 51 11.50 -14.83 0.01
CA ASP A 51 10.67 -15.82 -0.71
C ASP A 51 9.15 -15.80 -0.40
N GLY A 52 8.68 -14.86 0.43
CA GLY A 52 7.29 -14.73 0.82
C GLY A 52 6.79 -15.85 1.73
N TYR A 53 5.48 -15.81 2.01
CA TYR A 53 4.73 -16.71 2.90
C TYR A 53 5.43 -16.93 4.25
N LEU A 54 5.82 -15.86 4.92
CA LEU A 54 6.34 -15.87 6.29
C LEU A 54 5.15 -15.90 7.27
N ASP A 55 5.17 -15.10 8.33
CA ASP A 55 4.06 -15.01 9.29
C ASP A 55 2.76 -14.43 8.68
N ASP A 56 2.88 -13.75 7.54
CA ASP A 56 1.76 -13.21 6.77
C ASP A 56 0.94 -14.29 6.04
N ARG A 57 1.43 -15.54 5.97
CA ARG A 57 0.66 -16.66 5.41
C ARG A 57 -0.52 -17.06 6.31
N PHE A 58 -0.44 -16.80 7.62
CA PHE A 58 -1.48 -17.21 8.57
C PHE A 58 -2.70 -16.30 8.43
N VAL A 59 -3.81 -16.88 7.98
CA VAL A 59 -5.03 -16.13 7.61
C VAL A 59 -5.65 -15.39 8.81
N HIS A 60 -5.53 -15.97 10.00
CA HIS A 60 -6.01 -15.37 11.26
C HIS A 60 -4.88 -14.70 12.07
N GLY A 61 -3.72 -14.49 11.44
CA GLY A 61 -2.56 -13.92 12.09
C GLY A 61 -1.76 -14.89 12.96
N CYS A 62 -0.77 -14.34 13.64
CA CYS A 62 0.16 -15.05 14.52
C CYS A 62 0.49 -14.20 15.76
N ARG A 63 1.45 -14.64 16.58
CA ARG A 63 1.90 -13.93 17.79
C ARG A 63 3.18 -13.11 17.61
N ASN A 64 3.77 -13.12 16.41
CA ASN A 64 5.03 -12.44 16.17
C ASN A 64 4.80 -10.96 15.86
N THR A 65 5.09 -10.08 16.82
CA THR A 65 4.97 -8.62 16.65
C THR A 65 6.11 -8.00 15.84
N SER A 66 7.13 -8.78 15.49
CA SER A 66 8.26 -8.33 14.68
C SER A 66 8.07 -8.57 13.18
N SER A 67 6.96 -9.19 12.76
CA SER A 67 6.70 -9.47 11.34
C SER A 67 6.68 -8.19 10.51
N TYR A 68 7.15 -8.30 9.26
CA TYR A 68 7.13 -7.18 8.32
C TYR A 68 5.70 -6.70 8.06
N ARG A 69 5.54 -5.39 7.91
CA ARG A 69 4.27 -4.76 7.55
C ARG A 69 4.53 -3.52 6.71
N PHE A 70 3.66 -3.29 5.76
CA PHE A 70 3.63 -2.05 4.99
C PHE A 70 2.48 -1.16 5.48
N PHE A 71 2.71 0.14 5.58
CA PHE A 71 1.72 1.11 6.06
C PHE A 71 1.78 2.46 5.31
N HIS A 72 2.52 2.54 4.20
CA HIS A 72 2.62 3.74 3.34
C HIS A 72 1.77 3.59 2.06
N TRP A 73 0.57 3.02 2.16
CA TRP A 73 -0.30 2.73 1.00
C TRP A 73 -0.73 3.95 0.18
N GLN A 74 -0.65 5.14 0.77
CA GLN A 74 -0.93 6.42 0.11
C GLN A 74 0.06 6.73 -1.02
N VAL A 75 1.29 6.19 -0.99
CA VAL A 75 2.34 6.51 -1.98
C VAL A 75 2.46 5.48 -3.12
N ILE A 76 1.64 4.42 -3.11
CA ILE A 76 1.66 3.36 -4.14
C ILE A 76 0.28 3.14 -4.77
N ASN A 77 0.24 2.79 -6.05
CA ASN A 77 -0.99 2.49 -6.80
C ASN A 77 -1.32 0.99 -6.79
N SER A 78 -0.29 0.14 -6.87
CA SER A 78 -0.42 -1.31 -6.94
C SER A 78 0.66 -1.99 -6.09
N PHE A 79 0.34 -3.18 -5.58
CA PHE A 79 1.22 -4.02 -4.78
C PHE A 79 1.29 -5.41 -5.40
N VAL A 80 2.49 -5.94 -5.62
CA VAL A 80 2.72 -7.31 -6.06
C VAL A 80 3.22 -8.11 -4.87
N TYR A 81 2.47 -9.12 -4.48
CA TYR A 81 2.96 -10.12 -3.54
C TYR A 81 3.82 -11.12 -4.30
N PHE A 82 5.13 -10.93 -4.23
CA PHE A 82 6.09 -11.67 -5.04
C PHE A 82 6.63 -12.88 -4.28
N SER A 83 6.69 -14.02 -4.98
CA SER A 83 7.44 -15.20 -4.58
C SER A 83 7.95 -15.91 -5.83
N HIS A 84 8.82 -16.90 -5.66
CA HIS A 84 9.40 -17.66 -6.77
C HIS A 84 8.60 -18.91 -7.17
N ASN A 85 7.36 -19.05 -6.71
CA ASN A 85 6.48 -20.17 -7.07
C ASN A 85 5.78 -19.93 -8.41
N MET A 86 5.29 -21.01 -9.04
CA MET A 86 4.63 -20.92 -10.34
C MET A 86 3.43 -19.98 -10.33
N VAL A 87 2.57 -20.11 -9.33
CA VAL A 87 1.45 -19.20 -9.06
C VAL A 87 1.57 -18.73 -7.62
N THR A 88 1.85 -17.44 -7.45
CA THR A 88 1.85 -16.79 -6.15
C THR A 88 0.48 -16.19 -5.88
N ILE A 89 -0.22 -16.71 -4.87
CA ILE A 89 -1.49 -16.18 -4.37
C ILE A 89 -1.21 -15.24 -3.19
N PRO A 90 -1.51 -13.93 -3.28
CA PRO A 90 -1.31 -13.00 -2.18
C PRO A 90 -2.07 -13.44 -0.90
N PRO A 91 -1.46 -13.39 0.30
CA PRO A 91 -2.18 -13.71 1.53
C PRO A 91 -3.32 -12.72 1.81
N PRO A 92 -4.47 -13.17 2.36
CA PRO A 92 -5.63 -12.32 2.60
C PRO A 92 -5.34 -11.07 3.44
N GLY A 93 -4.40 -11.16 4.39
CA GLY A 93 -4.00 -10.01 5.20
C GLY A 93 -3.43 -8.86 4.37
N TRP A 94 -2.62 -9.18 3.35
CA TRP A 94 -2.09 -8.19 2.40
C TRP A 94 -3.17 -7.59 1.51
N ILE A 95 -4.07 -8.45 1.02
CA ILE A 95 -5.18 -8.02 0.16
C ILE A 95 -6.09 -7.05 0.94
N SER A 96 -6.54 -7.43 2.14
CA SER A 96 -7.38 -6.57 2.98
C SER A 96 -6.70 -5.25 3.33
N ALA A 97 -5.43 -5.29 3.73
CA ALA A 97 -4.66 -4.08 4.05
C ALA A 97 -4.58 -3.14 2.84
N ALA A 98 -4.20 -3.64 1.66
CA ALA A 98 -4.08 -2.84 0.44
C ALA A 98 -5.44 -2.30 -0.04
N HIS A 99 -6.47 -3.15 -0.09
CA HIS A 99 -7.81 -2.81 -0.54
C HIS A 99 -8.45 -1.72 0.32
N LYS A 100 -8.27 -1.77 1.64
CA LYS A 100 -8.72 -0.72 2.58
C LYS A 100 -8.14 0.65 2.26
N HIS A 101 -6.99 0.71 1.61
CA HIS A 101 -6.32 1.94 1.17
C HIS A 101 -6.51 2.25 -0.32
N GLY A 102 -7.28 1.43 -1.04
CA GLY A 102 -7.50 1.58 -2.48
C GLY A 102 -6.23 1.31 -3.31
N VAL A 103 -5.49 0.26 -2.94
CA VAL A 103 -4.32 -0.25 -3.68
C VAL A 103 -4.68 -1.61 -4.26
N LYS A 104 -4.45 -1.79 -5.57
CA LYS A 104 -4.64 -3.08 -6.23
C LYS A 104 -3.56 -4.07 -5.80
N VAL A 105 -3.92 -5.34 -5.62
CA VAL A 105 -3.00 -6.42 -5.26
C VAL A 105 -2.87 -7.43 -6.38
N LEU A 106 -1.66 -7.70 -6.83
CA LEU A 106 -1.36 -8.68 -7.85
C LEU A 106 -0.64 -9.89 -7.24
N GLY A 107 -1.02 -11.07 -7.72
CA GLY A 107 -0.20 -12.27 -7.59
C GLY A 107 0.89 -12.31 -8.67
N THR A 108 1.64 -13.42 -8.72
CA THR A 108 2.58 -13.67 -9.81
C THR A 108 2.27 -14.98 -10.52
N PHE A 109 2.43 -14.99 -11.84
CA PHE A 109 2.58 -16.21 -12.62
C PHE A 109 4.01 -16.27 -13.12
N THR A 110 4.83 -17.09 -12.48
CA THR A 110 6.28 -17.13 -12.69
C THR A 110 6.71 -18.46 -13.27
N VAL A 111 7.42 -18.46 -14.40
CA VAL A 111 7.96 -19.67 -15.01
C VAL A 111 9.42 -19.43 -15.37
N LYS A 112 10.34 -20.10 -14.68
CA LYS A 112 11.78 -19.80 -14.78
C LYS A 112 12.65 -21.04 -14.92
N SER A 113 13.86 -20.85 -15.43
CA SER A 113 14.91 -21.87 -15.58
C SER A 113 14.55 -23.04 -16.52
N ASP A 114 15.30 -24.14 -16.46
CA ASP A 114 15.07 -25.33 -17.30
C ASP A 114 13.71 -25.98 -17.01
N TRP A 115 13.29 -26.02 -15.74
CA TRP A 115 11.95 -26.48 -15.35
C TRP A 115 10.84 -25.67 -16.03
N GLY A 116 11.03 -24.35 -16.12
CA GLY A 116 10.06 -23.48 -16.77
C GLY A 116 10.00 -23.68 -18.28
N THR A 117 11.14 -23.98 -18.92
CA THR A 117 11.21 -24.31 -20.35
C THR A 117 10.42 -25.58 -20.66
N GLU A 118 10.56 -26.62 -19.83
CA GLU A 118 9.77 -27.86 -19.94
C GLU A 118 8.28 -27.60 -19.72
N THR A 119 7.95 -26.77 -18.72
CA THR A 119 6.57 -26.40 -18.39
C THR A 119 5.88 -25.67 -19.55
N LEU A 120 6.53 -24.68 -20.16
CA LEU A 120 6.00 -23.96 -21.34
C LEU A 120 5.87 -24.89 -22.55
N THR A 121 6.85 -25.77 -22.77
CA THR A 121 6.81 -26.76 -23.86
C THR A 121 5.63 -27.71 -23.69
N ARG A 122 5.39 -28.20 -22.47
CA ARG A 122 4.23 -29.02 -22.12
C ARG A 122 2.92 -28.26 -22.34
N MET A 123 2.81 -27.02 -21.84
CA MET A 123 1.60 -26.21 -22.04
C MET A 123 1.29 -26.02 -23.53
N ARG A 124 2.32 -25.78 -24.35
CA ARG A 124 2.17 -25.65 -25.81
C ARG A 124 1.74 -26.96 -26.46
N ARG A 125 2.44 -28.06 -26.18
CA ARG A 125 2.16 -29.39 -26.76
C ARG A 125 0.71 -29.82 -26.48
N ASP A 126 0.25 -29.56 -25.26
CA ASP A 126 -1.07 -29.97 -24.79
C ASP A 126 -2.15 -28.88 -25.02
N ASN A 127 -1.81 -27.79 -25.72
CA ASN A 127 -2.67 -26.65 -26.05
C ASN A 127 -3.40 -26.03 -24.84
N LEU A 128 -2.65 -25.72 -23.79
CA LEU A 128 -3.18 -25.35 -22.47
C LEU A 128 -3.32 -23.83 -22.23
N ALA A 129 -3.06 -22.97 -23.22
CA ALA A 129 -3.05 -21.50 -23.04
C ALA A 129 -4.34 -20.98 -22.38
N LEU A 130 -5.49 -21.24 -23.02
CA LEU A 130 -6.80 -20.82 -22.49
C LEU A 130 -7.12 -21.49 -21.14
N LYS A 131 -6.73 -22.74 -20.94
CA LYS A 131 -6.99 -23.46 -19.69
C LYS A 131 -6.21 -22.84 -18.53
N VAL A 132 -4.93 -22.54 -18.72
CA VAL A 132 -4.09 -21.87 -17.72
C VAL A 132 -4.65 -20.49 -17.42
N ALA A 133 -4.95 -19.69 -18.45
CA ALA A 133 -5.54 -18.36 -18.30
C ALA A 133 -6.86 -18.38 -17.52
N SER A 134 -7.77 -19.29 -17.85
CA SER A 134 -9.07 -19.43 -17.17
C SER A 134 -8.91 -19.79 -15.69
N HIS A 135 -7.94 -20.64 -15.35
CA HIS A 135 -7.69 -21.01 -13.95
C HIS A 135 -6.99 -19.90 -13.17
N LEU A 136 -6.07 -19.15 -13.78
CA LEU A 136 -5.50 -17.95 -13.16
C LEU A 136 -6.58 -16.90 -12.88
N ALA A 137 -7.48 -16.65 -13.83
CA ALA A 137 -8.63 -15.77 -13.63
C ALA A 137 -9.55 -16.26 -12.51
N LEU A 138 -9.81 -17.58 -12.44
CA LEU A 138 -10.58 -18.20 -11.37
C LEU A 138 -9.91 -18.01 -9.99
N VAL A 139 -8.59 -18.21 -9.90
CA VAL A 139 -7.83 -18.02 -8.66
C VAL A 139 -7.92 -16.57 -8.18
N ALA A 140 -7.69 -15.60 -9.07
CA ALA A 140 -7.79 -14.17 -8.75
C ALA A 140 -9.19 -13.81 -8.23
N SER A 141 -10.23 -14.28 -8.91
CA SER A 141 -11.63 -14.06 -8.53
C SER A 141 -11.99 -14.70 -7.18
N ARG A 142 -11.57 -15.96 -6.95
CA ARG A 142 -11.89 -16.71 -5.72
C ARG A 142 -11.12 -16.20 -4.50
N CYS A 143 -9.91 -15.69 -4.70
CA CYS A 143 -9.08 -15.14 -3.63
C CYS A 143 -9.23 -13.62 -3.50
N HIS A 144 -10.04 -12.99 -4.34
CA HIS A 144 -10.38 -11.56 -4.31
C HIS A 144 -9.17 -10.62 -4.47
N PHE A 145 -8.24 -10.91 -5.39
CA PHE A 145 -7.15 -9.98 -5.76
C PHE A 145 -7.23 -9.60 -7.25
N ASP A 146 -6.46 -8.59 -7.64
CA ASP A 146 -6.76 -7.74 -8.80
C ASP A 146 -5.94 -8.05 -10.06
N GLY A 147 -5.26 -9.20 -10.14
CA GLY A 147 -4.54 -9.61 -11.35
C GLY A 147 -3.13 -10.12 -11.09
N TRP A 148 -2.26 -9.94 -12.09
CA TRP A 148 -1.04 -10.75 -12.22
C TRP A 148 0.16 -9.94 -12.74
N LEU A 149 1.30 -10.10 -12.07
CA LEU A 149 2.60 -9.94 -12.73
C LEU A 149 2.95 -11.27 -13.43
N VAL A 150 3.13 -11.23 -14.74
CA VAL A 150 3.54 -12.37 -15.56
C VAL A 150 5.04 -12.29 -15.77
N ASP A 151 5.77 -13.23 -15.18
CA ASP A 151 7.22 -13.24 -15.10
C ASP A 151 7.79 -14.55 -15.69
N ILE A 152 8.20 -14.50 -16.96
CA ILE A 152 8.66 -15.68 -17.68
C ILE A 152 10.17 -15.55 -17.90
N GLU A 153 10.97 -16.24 -17.09
CA GLU A 153 12.43 -16.25 -17.18
C GLU A 153 12.97 -17.60 -17.67
N SER A 154 12.37 -18.09 -18.76
CA SER A 154 12.76 -19.32 -19.43
C SER A 154 12.91 -19.06 -20.92
N LYS A 155 14.07 -19.43 -21.47
CA LYS A 155 14.34 -19.36 -22.91
C LYS A 155 13.30 -20.16 -23.69
N MET A 156 12.92 -19.69 -24.86
CA MET A 156 12.08 -20.43 -25.78
C MET A 156 12.65 -20.44 -27.18
N GLU A 157 12.34 -21.49 -27.93
CA GLU A 157 12.59 -21.48 -29.38
C GLU A 157 11.70 -20.44 -30.06
N LYS A 158 12.22 -19.78 -31.10
CA LYS A 158 11.50 -18.73 -31.84
C LYS A 158 10.13 -19.18 -32.35
N CYS A 159 10.00 -20.43 -32.78
CA CYS A 159 8.74 -21.01 -33.24
C CYS A 159 7.69 -21.13 -32.12
N HIS A 160 8.08 -21.06 -30.85
CA HIS A 160 7.19 -21.16 -29.70
C HIS A 160 6.69 -19.80 -29.19
N VAL A 161 7.27 -18.68 -29.63
CA VAL A 161 6.86 -17.33 -29.16
C VAL A 161 5.38 -17.06 -29.44
N GLY A 162 4.83 -17.57 -30.54
CA GLY A 162 3.40 -17.46 -30.85
C GLY A 162 2.50 -17.99 -29.74
N PHE A 163 2.87 -19.12 -29.12
CA PHE A 163 2.15 -19.70 -27.99
C PHE A 163 2.22 -18.81 -26.74
N LEU A 164 3.39 -18.22 -26.44
CA LEU A 164 3.53 -17.35 -25.27
C LEU A 164 2.70 -16.06 -25.43
N LYS A 165 2.65 -15.50 -26.63
CA LYS A 165 1.76 -14.38 -26.95
C LYS A 165 0.29 -14.75 -26.78
N GLU A 166 -0.10 -15.94 -27.25
CA GLU A 166 -1.46 -16.47 -27.06
C GLU A 166 -1.80 -16.64 -25.57
N LEU A 167 -0.87 -17.21 -24.78
CA LEU A 167 -1.02 -17.38 -23.35
C LEU A 167 -1.19 -16.03 -22.63
N LEU A 168 -0.33 -15.04 -22.91
CA LEU A 168 -0.43 -13.72 -22.29
C LEU A 168 -1.75 -13.02 -22.66
N ALA A 169 -2.12 -13.02 -23.94
CA ALA A 169 -3.39 -12.44 -24.40
C ALA A 169 -4.61 -13.12 -23.74
N ALA A 170 -4.56 -14.45 -23.58
CA ALA A 170 -5.60 -15.20 -22.88
C ALA A 170 -5.65 -14.86 -21.39
N ILE A 171 -4.49 -14.76 -20.70
CA ILE A 171 -4.42 -14.34 -19.29
C ILE A 171 -5.06 -12.96 -19.13
N THR A 172 -4.69 -12.01 -20.00
CA THR A 172 -5.26 -10.65 -20.01
C THR A 172 -6.78 -10.68 -20.17
N THR A 173 -7.25 -11.33 -21.23
CA THR A 173 -8.68 -11.36 -21.57
C THR A 173 -9.52 -12.06 -20.51
N GLU A 174 -9.13 -13.25 -20.07
CA GLU A 174 -9.89 -14.03 -19.09
C GLU A 174 -9.89 -13.38 -17.71
N THR A 175 -8.78 -12.75 -17.31
CA THR A 175 -8.71 -12.06 -16.01
C THR A 175 -9.56 -10.81 -16.03
N HIS A 176 -9.54 -9.98 -17.09
CA HIS A 176 -10.42 -8.83 -17.21
C HIS A 176 -11.90 -9.21 -17.24
N ARG A 177 -12.25 -10.30 -17.92
CA ARG A 177 -13.62 -10.82 -17.98
C ARG A 177 -14.13 -11.26 -16.60
N THR A 178 -13.27 -11.88 -15.80
CA THR A 178 -13.66 -12.51 -14.52
C THR A 178 -13.49 -11.55 -13.33
N VAL A 179 -12.52 -10.65 -13.40
CA VAL A 179 -12.18 -9.65 -12.38
C VAL A 179 -12.15 -8.27 -13.06
N PRO A 180 -13.31 -7.58 -13.10
CA PRO A 180 -13.40 -6.25 -13.73
C PRO A 180 -12.43 -5.26 -13.08
N GLY A 181 -11.71 -4.51 -13.92
CA GLY A 181 -10.69 -3.56 -13.45
C GLY A 181 -9.40 -4.23 -12.98
N SER A 182 -9.17 -5.51 -13.29
CA SER A 182 -7.89 -6.18 -13.04
C SER A 182 -6.72 -5.53 -13.79
N LEU A 183 -5.49 -5.91 -13.42
CA LEU A 183 -4.25 -5.38 -13.93
C LEU A 183 -3.26 -6.53 -14.22
N ILE A 184 -2.74 -6.57 -15.44
CA ILE A 184 -1.83 -7.60 -15.96
C ILE A 184 -0.57 -6.93 -16.47
N ILE A 185 0.56 -7.25 -15.85
CA ILE A 185 1.85 -6.63 -16.14
C ILE A 185 2.81 -7.70 -16.62
N TRP A 186 3.47 -7.47 -17.74
CA TRP A 186 4.54 -8.32 -18.26
C TRP A 186 5.89 -7.90 -17.66
N TYR A 187 6.74 -8.85 -17.25
CA TYR A 187 8.12 -8.55 -16.86
C TYR A 187 9.04 -8.55 -18.10
N ASP A 188 9.96 -7.59 -18.20
CA ASP A 188 10.92 -7.44 -19.30
C ASP A 188 11.95 -8.58 -19.31
N SER A 189 11.59 -9.72 -19.90
CA SER A 189 12.41 -10.94 -19.90
C SER A 189 12.57 -11.57 -21.29
N VAL A 190 11.54 -12.28 -21.78
CA VAL A 190 11.58 -12.96 -23.08
C VAL A 190 11.31 -11.98 -24.21
N LEU A 191 12.10 -12.07 -25.28
CA LEU A 191 11.98 -11.26 -26.48
C LEU A 191 11.04 -11.87 -27.52
N CYS A 192 10.68 -11.09 -28.53
CA CYS A 192 9.82 -11.51 -29.64
C CYS A 192 10.44 -12.62 -30.52
N ASP A 193 11.73 -12.94 -30.35
CA ASP A 193 12.39 -14.07 -31.00
C ASP A 193 12.60 -15.29 -30.06
N GLY A 194 12.16 -15.20 -28.80
CA GLY A 194 12.21 -16.26 -27.80
C GLY A 194 13.46 -16.26 -26.92
N ALA A 195 14.45 -15.39 -27.21
CA ALA A 195 15.61 -15.23 -26.35
C ALA A 195 15.18 -14.68 -24.98
N LEU A 196 15.83 -15.17 -23.91
CA LEU A 196 15.73 -14.57 -22.58
C LEU A 196 16.82 -13.51 -22.47
N ASP A 197 16.43 -12.24 -22.56
CA ASP A 197 17.36 -11.10 -22.57
C ASP A 197 16.65 -9.82 -22.09
N TRP A 198 16.83 -9.48 -20.82
CA TRP A 198 16.25 -8.29 -20.19
C TRP A 198 16.80 -7.01 -20.84
N GLN A 199 15.96 -6.28 -21.57
CA GLN A 199 16.42 -5.11 -22.31
C GLN A 199 16.68 -3.90 -21.41
N ASN A 200 16.06 -3.86 -20.22
CA ASN A 200 16.00 -2.69 -19.34
C ASN A 200 15.36 -1.47 -20.03
N GLU A 201 14.56 -1.72 -21.06
CA GLU A 201 14.01 -0.72 -21.98
C GLU A 201 12.80 -1.32 -22.68
N LEU A 202 11.74 -0.53 -22.90
CA LEU A 202 10.69 -0.91 -23.84
C LEU A 202 11.14 -0.56 -25.26
N ASN A 203 11.23 -1.56 -26.13
CA ASN A 203 11.63 -1.38 -27.53
C ASN A 203 10.99 -2.45 -28.44
N GLU A 204 11.37 -2.45 -29.73
CA GLU A 204 10.81 -3.36 -30.74
C GLU A 204 10.96 -4.84 -30.36
N LYS A 205 11.98 -5.22 -29.58
CA LYS A 205 12.26 -6.62 -29.23
C LYS A 205 11.34 -7.19 -28.14
N ASN A 206 10.70 -6.36 -27.31
CA ASN A 206 9.78 -6.81 -26.25
C ASN A 206 8.37 -6.21 -26.36
N SER A 207 8.17 -5.22 -27.25
CA SER A 207 6.88 -4.57 -27.52
C SER A 207 5.72 -5.55 -27.80
N CYS A 208 6.00 -6.68 -28.45
CA CYS A 208 4.99 -7.67 -28.78
C CYS A 208 4.27 -8.29 -27.57
N PHE A 209 4.81 -8.16 -26.35
CA PHE A 209 4.15 -8.57 -25.10
C PHE A 209 3.47 -7.39 -24.40
N PHE A 210 4.09 -6.20 -24.44
CA PHE A 210 3.51 -4.97 -23.91
C PHE A 210 2.15 -4.63 -24.55
N ASP A 211 1.99 -4.93 -25.84
CA ASP A 211 0.74 -4.71 -26.58
C ASP A 211 -0.40 -5.67 -26.19
N LEU A 212 -0.09 -6.75 -25.46
CA LEU A 212 -1.04 -7.81 -25.10
C LEU A 212 -1.51 -7.74 -23.64
N CYS A 213 -1.06 -6.75 -22.89
CA CYS A 213 -1.35 -6.58 -21.46
C CYS A 213 -1.39 -5.09 -21.07
N ASP A 214 -1.65 -4.82 -19.79
CA ASP A 214 -1.86 -3.45 -19.31
C ASP A 214 -0.57 -2.65 -19.15
N GLY A 215 0.58 -3.32 -19.01
CA GLY A 215 1.86 -2.63 -18.85
C GLY A 215 3.06 -3.57 -18.82
N ILE A 216 4.25 -2.97 -18.78
CA ILE A 216 5.53 -3.68 -18.69
C ILE A 216 6.32 -3.22 -17.47
N PHE A 217 6.88 -4.17 -16.73
CA PHE A 217 7.84 -3.94 -15.66
C PHE A 217 9.24 -4.16 -16.25
N LEU A 218 9.98 -3.07 -16.45
CA LEU A 218 11.35 -3.09 -16.97
C LEU A 218 12.34 -3.62 -15.92
N ASN A 219 13.33 -4.39 -16.37
CA ASN A 219 14.42 -4.81 -15.49
C ASN A 219 15.23 -3.60 -14.99
N SER A 220 15.91 -3.77 -13.84
CA SER A 220 16.50 -2.66 -13.08
C SER A 220 17.81 -2.09 -13.64
N GLY A 221 18.41 -2.71 -14.66
CA GLY A 221 19.73 -2.35 -15.21
C GLY A 221 19.70 -1.25 -16.28
N TRP A 222 18.73 -0.34 -16.23
CA TRP A 222 18.52 0.69 -17.25
C TRP A 222 19.50 1.86 -17.15
N THR A 223 19.56 2.64 -18.22
CA THR A 223 20.20 3.96 -18.27
C THR A 223 19.16 5.04 -18.53
N GLU A 224 19.46 6.30 -18.24
CA GLU A 224 18.52 7.40 -18.50
C GLU A 224 18.17 7.52 -19.99
N ASP A 225 19.15 7.32 -20.89
CA ASP A 225 18.90 7.25 -22.34
C ASP A 225 17.90 6.14 -22.71
N ALA A 226 17.96 4.98 -22.02
CA ALA A 226 17.00 3.89 -22.22
C ALA A 226 15.60 4.26 -21.73
N LEU A 227 15.47 5.03 -20.66
CA LEU A 227 14.19 5.56 -20.21
C LEU A 227 13.60 6.56 -21.21
N GLN A 228 14.42 7.46 -21.73
CA GLN A 228 13.98 8.40 -22.77
C GLN A 228 13.48 7.67 -24.02
N ARG A 229 14.20 6.64 -24.48
CA ARG A 229 13.76 5.81 -25.61
C ARG A 229 12.49 5.02 -25.28
N SER A 230 12.39 4.43 -24.09
CA SER A 230 11.16 3.75 -23.63
C SER A 230 9.95 4.66 -23.65
N ALA A 231 10.09 5.89 -23.15
CA ALA A 231 9.01 6.89 -23.14
C ALA A 231 8.60 7.28 -24.57
N ALA A 232 9.57 7.51 -25.45
CA ALA A 232 9.30 7.83 -26.85
C ALA A 232 8.61 6.67 -27.58
N PHE A 233 9.04 5.43 -27.33
CA PHE A 233 8.45 4.22 -27.92
C PHE A 233 7.03 3.97 -27.41
N ALA A 234 6.78 4.15 -26.11
CA ALA A 234 5.48 3.92 -25.50
C ALA A 234 4.39 4.93 -25.92
N GLY A 235 4.79 6.15 -26.34
CA GLY A 235 3.87 7.23 -26.69
C GLY A 235 2.87 7.52 -25.56
N ASP A 236 1.58 7.42 -25.87
CA ASP A 236 0.50 7.68 -24.91
C ASP A 236 0.46 6.67 -23.75
N ARG A 237 1.06 5.48 -23.92
CA ARG A 237 1.15 4.44 -22.89
C ARG A 237 2.38 4.54 -22.00
N LYS A 238 3.09 5.68 -21.99
CA LYS A 238 4.27 5.88 -21.12
C LYS A 238 4.03 5.58 -19.63
N SER A 239 2.83 5.85 -19.12
CA SER A 239 2.45 5.53 -17.73
C SER A 239 2.25 4.04 -17.47
N ASP A 240 2.25 3.21 -18.51
CA ASP A 240 2.13 1.76 -18.42
C ASP A 240 3.50 1.06 -18.50
N VAL A 241 4.57 1.84 -18.64
CA VAL A 241 5.95 1.38 -18.52
C VAL A 241 6.43 1.65 -17.10
N TYR A 242 6.62 0.58 -16.33
CA TYR A 242 7.08 0.62 -14.95
C TYR A 242 8.59 0.37 -14.90
N VAL A 243 9.36 1.41 -14.63
CA VAL A 243 10.81 1.36 -14.49
C VAL A 243 11.19 0.59 -13.24
N GLY A 244 11.93 -0.50 -13.38
CA GLY A 244 12.38 -1.31 -12.25
C GLY A 244 13.40 -0.59 -11.38
N ILE A 245 13.12 -0.52 -10.08
CA ILE A 245 13.98 0.11 -9.08
C ILE A 245 14.29 -0.93 -8.01
N ASP A 246 15.47 -1.55 -8.08
CA ASP A 246 15.94 -2.47 -7.06
C ASP A 246 16.45 -1.67 -5.85
N VAL A 247 15.76 -1.78 -4.71
CA VAL A 247 16.13 -1.05 -3.48
C VAL A 247 17.50 -1.47 -2.96
N TYR A 248 17.97 -2.68 -3.29
CA TYR A 248 19.32 -3.15 -2.98
C TYR A 248 20.39 -2.60 -3.94
N ALA A 249 20.00 -1.98 -5.06
CA ALA A 249 20.88 -1.50 -6.12
C ALA A 249 21.83 -2.59 -6.68
N ARG A 250 21.34 -3.81 -6.90
CA ARG A 250 22.14 -4.91 -7.45
C ARG A 250 22.26 -4.73 -8.96
N ARG A 251 23.49 -4.66 -9.47
CA ARG A 251 23.79 -4.54 -10.90
C ARG A 251 23.16 -3.30 -11.56
N THR A 252 23.06 -2.21 -10.82
CA THR A 252 22.48 -0.93 -11.28
C THR A 252 23.56 0.15 -11.32
N SER A 253 23.35 1.18 -12.15
CA SER A 253 24.21 2.36 -12.19
C SER A 253 23.86 3.39 -11.11
N TYR A 254 22.63 3.33 -10.58
CA TYR A 254 22.14 4.19 -9.51
C TYR A 254 22.38 3.59 -8.11
N ILE A 255 22.27 4.46 -7.11
CA ILE A 255 22.23 4.09 -5.69
C ILE A 255 20.78 4.13 -5.21
N ALA A 256 20.35 3.13 -4.44
CA ALA A 256 19.01 3.05 -3.87
C ALA A 256 19.04 3.06 -2.32
N GLY A 257 18.25 2.22 -1.65
CA GLY A 257 17.98 2.34 -0.22
C GLY A 257 17.25 3.64 0.10
N TYR A 258 17.69 4.40 1.12
CA TYR A 258 17.07 5.68 1.48
C TYR A 258 17.11 6.75 0.37
N LYS A 259 17.95 6.58 -0.66
CA LYS A 259 18.01 7.47 -1.83
C LYS A 259 17.12 7.01 -3.00
N MET A 260 16.33 5.96 -2.83
CA MET A 260 15.42 5.43 -3.86
C MET A 260 14.50 6.50 -4.47
N TYR A 261 14.09 7.52 -3.69
CA TYR A 261 13.28 8.61 -4.22
C TYR A 261 13.92 9.33 -5.42
N GLN A 262 15.26 9.44 -5.47
CA GLN A 262 15.98 10.07 -6.59
C GLN A 262 15.81 9.26 -7.87
N VAL A 263 15.77 7.94 -7.74
CA VAL A 263 15.55 7.01 -8.86
C VAL A 263 14.10 7.10 -9.35
N VAL A 264 13.15 7.24 -8.41
CA VAL A 264 11.74 7.52 -8.74
C VAL A 264 11.63 8.85 -9.50
N GLU A 265 12.30 9.92 -9.04
CA GLU A 265 12.33 11.23 -9.71
C GLU A 265 12.79 11.14 -11.16
N VAL A 266 13.84 10.35 -11.44
CA VAL A 266 14.33 10.11 -12.81
C VAL A 266 13.28 9.40 -13.66
N ALA A 267 12.63 8.34 -13.16
CA ALA A 267 11.54 7.71 -13.92
C ALA A 267 10.39 8.69 -14.23
N ARG A 268 10.02 9.52 -13.24
CA ARG A 268 8.96 10.53 -13.35
C ARG A 268 9.30 11.65 -14.33
N SER A 269 10.56 12.08 -14.43
CA SER A 269 10.97 13.15 -15.35
C SER A 269 10.71 12.78 -16.82
N HIS A 270 10.74 11.48 -17.15
CA HIS A 270 10.38 10.93 -18.46
C HIS A 270 8.88 10.58 -18.59
N GLY A 271 8.07 10.85 -17.56
CA GLY A 271 6.65 10.51 -17.52
C GLY A 271 6.36 9.01 -17.37
N LEU A 272 7.35 8.22 -16.95
CA LEU A 272 7.24 6.77 -16.77
C LEU A 272 6.78 6.40 -15.36
N SER A 273 6.19 5.21 -15.25
CA SER A 273 5.85 4.61 -13.97
C SER A 273 7.09 4.06 -13.25
N ALA A 274 7.00 3.82 -11.94
CA ALA A 274 8.06 3.23 -11.14
C ALA A 274 7.59 1.88 -10.57
N ALA A 275 8.42 0.85 -10.64
CA ALA A 275 8.23 -0.42 -9.95
C ALA A 275 9.36 -0.64 -8.94
N ILE A 276 9.05 -0.42 -7.67
CA ILE A 276 9.99 -0.56 -6.55
C ILE A 276 10.06 -2.03 -6.18
N LEU A 277 11.24 -2.65 -6.31
CA LEU A 277 11.51 -4.05 -6.00
C LEU A 277 12.35 -4.17 -4.72
N GLY A 278 11.99 -5.13 -3.87
CA GLY A 278 12.85 -5.52 -2.75
C GLY A 278 12.83 -4.51 -1.60
N SER A 279 11.68 -3.90 -1.32
CA SER A 279 11.53 -3.04 -0.13
C SER A 279 11.73 -3.79 1.21
N GLY A 280 11.79 -5.14 1.16
CA GLY A 280 12.30 -5.99 2.24
C GLY A 280 13.70 -5.61 2.72
N TRP A 281 14.47 -4.86 1.92
CA TRP A 281 15.76 -4.27 2.28
C TRP A 281 15.77 -3.60 3.66
N VAL A 282 14.72 -2.86 4.03
CA VAL A 282 14.61 -2.24 5.36
C VAL A 282 14.67 -3.28 6.47
N TYR A 283 13.97 -4.39 6.28
CA TYR A 283 13.84 -5.44 7.28
C TYR A 283 15.03 -6.38 7.30
N GLU A 284 15.66 -6.62 6.15
CA GLU A 284 16.75 -7.57 5.99
C GLU A 284 18.13 -6.97 6.30
N THR A 285 18.31 -5.68 6.03
CA THR A 285 19.64 -5.05 6.07
C THR A 285 19.80 -3.96 7.13
N GLN A 286 18.69 -3.39 7.62
CA GLN A 286 18.71 -2.34 8.64
C GLN A 286 18.37 -2.91 10.02
N ASP A 287 18.56 -2.11 11.07
CA ASP A 287 18.21 -2.53 12.43
C ASP A 287 16.69 -2.73 12.57
N LYS A 288 16.25 -3.99 12.73
CA LYS A 288 14.84 -4.37 12.94
C LYS A 288 14.21 -3.68 14.15
N ARG A 289 14.98 -3.31 15.18
CA ARG A 289 14.48 -2.55 16.34
C ARG A 289 14.02 -1.15 15.95
N ARG A 290 14.54 -0.62 14.84
CA ARG A 290 14.20 0.67 14.24
C ARG A 290 13.35 0.53 12.97
N PHE A 291 12.66 -0.60 12.79
CA PHE A 291 11.86 -0.87 11.60
C PHE A 291 10.92 0.28 11.23
N MET A 292 10.18 0.84 12.21
CA MET A 292 9.26 1.96 11.97
C MET A 292 9.96 3.21 11.41
N GLN A 293 11.10 3.58 11.99
CA GLN A 293 11.87 4.74 11.54
C GLN A 293 12.47 4.49 10.16
N ASN A 294 13.11 3.34 9.96
CA ASN A 294 13.75 2.99 8.70
C ASN A 294 12.73 2.86 7.56
N GLN A 295 11.55 2.30 7.84
CA GLN A 295 10.45 2.21 6.88
C GLN A 295 9.96 3.63 6.51
N SER A 296 9.76 4.50 7.49
CA SER A 296 9.32 5.88 7.24
C SER A 296 10.35 6.68 6.42
N LEU A 297 11.65 6.44 6.64
CA LEU A 297 12.74 7.06 5.87
C LEU A 297 12.82 6.55 4.42
N LEU A 298 12.59 5.26 4.19
CA LEU A 298 12.57 4.72 2.82
C LEU A 298 11.41 5.31 2.01
N TRP A 299 10.24 5.46 2.64
CA TRP A 299 9.00 5.86 1.98
C TRP A 299 8.69 7.36 2.06
N SER A 300 9.61 8.18 2.58
CA SER A 300 9.50 9.64 2.60
C SER A 300 9.79 10.23 1.21
N LEU A 301 8.94 9.90 0.23
CA LEU A 301 9.05 10.41 -1.13
C LEU A 301 8.65 11.90 -1.17
N PRO A 302 9.32 12.72 -2.01
CA PRO A 302 8.87 14.08 -2.30
C PRO A 302 7.42 14.11 -2.80
N ASP A 303 6.67 15.18 -2.48
CA ASP A 303 5.24 15.29 -2.84
C ASP A 303 4.98 15.12 -4.35
N HIS A 304 5.89 15.58 -5.21
CA HIS A 304 5.76 15.47 -6.67
C HIS A 304 6.03 14.04 -7.21
N CYS A 305 6.63 13.17 -6.40
CA CYS A 305 6.81 11.75 -6.70
C CYS A 305 5.65 10.89 -6.18
N CYS A 306 4.89 11.40 -5.21
CA CYS A 306 3.73 10.72 -4.65
C CYS A 306 2.53 10.83 -5.61
N PRO A 307 1.80 9.73 -5.87
CA PRO A 307 0.53 9.82 -6.57
C PRO A 307 -0.46 10.66 -5.75
N GLU A 308 -1.42 11.29 -6.45
CA GLU A 308 -2.59 11.83 -5.75
C GLU A 308 -3.30 10.67 -5.02
N TRP A 309 -3.73 10.90 -3.79
CA TRP A 309 -4.51 9.94 -3.02
C TRP A 309 -5.62 10.67 -2.28
N ARG A 310 -6.85 10.50 -2.77
CA ARG A 310 -8.05 11.04 -2.12
C ARG A 310 -9.10 9.97 -1.93
N LEU A 311 -9.61 9.85 -0.71
CA LEU A 311 -10.68 8.92 -0.36
C LEU A 311 -12.01 9.44 -0.93
N ARG A 312 -12.79 8.56 -1.55
CA ARG A 312 -14.09 8.91 -2.17
C ARG A 312 -15.30 8.38 -1.41
N THR A 313 -15.08 7.61 -0.35
CA THR A 313 -16.15 6.90 0.37
C THR A 313 -16.12 7.12 1.87
N LEU A 314 -17.31 7.18 2.46
CA LEU A 314 -17.56 7.10 3.91
C LEU A 314 -18.04 5.67 4.25
N PRO A 315 -17.90 5.22 5.52
CA PRO A 315 -17.29 5.92 6.64
C PRO A 315 -15.75 5.91 6.60
N LEU A 316 -15.15 6.96 7.18
CA LEU A 316 -13.73 6.99 7.52
C LEU A 316 -13.60 6.77 9.03
N SER A 317 -13.04 5.62 9.41
CA SER A 317 -12.82 5.25 10.81
C SER A 317 -11.48 4.55 10.95
N THR A 318 -10.71 4.95 11.96
CA THR A 318 -9.41 4.37 12.27
C THR A 318 -8.95 4.82 13.66
N SER A 319 -8.32 3.90 14.37
CA SER A 319 -7.49 4.16 15.56
C SER A 319 -6.00 4.07 15.19
N PHE A 320 -5.69 4.00 13.89
CA PHE A 320 -4.37 3.91 13.28
C PHE A 320 -3.61 2.60 13.58
N CYS A 321 -4.31 1.58 14.07
CA CYS A 321 -3.73 0.26 14.31
C CYS A 321 -3.10 -0.31 13.03
N GLN A 322 -1.83 -0.68 13.09
CA GLN A 322 -1.09 -1.21 11.93
C GLN A 322 -1.26 -2.73 11.73
N GLY A 323 -2.22 -3.36 12.42
CA GLY A 323 -2.51 -4.79 12.35
C GLY A 323 -1.61 -5.64 13.25
N PHE A 324 -1.10 -5.08 14.34
CA PHE A 324 -0.30 -5.80 15.33
C PHE A 324 -0.28 -5.04 16.66
N GLY A 325 0.11 -5.72 17.74
CA GLY A 325 0.33 -5.10 19.03
C GLY A 325 0.85 -6.10 20.06
N GLY A 326 1.52 -5.60 21.11
CA GLY A 326 1.83 -6.42 22.29
C GLY A 326 0.59 -6.75 23.11
N GLN A 327 -0.44 -5.92 22.99
CA GLN A 327 -1.74 -6.04 23.63
C GLN A 327 -2.84 -5.70 22.61
N LEU A 328 -4.08 -6.05 22.92
CA LEU A 328 -5.28 -5.67 22.18
C LEU A 328 -6.14 -4.79 23.09
N TYR A 329 -6.57 -3.66 22.54
CA TYR A 329 -7.37 -2.65 23.23
C TYR A 329 -8.76 -2.53 22.60
N GLU A 330 -9.73 -2.24 23.45
CA GLU A 330 -11.09 -1.84 23.08
C GLU A 330 -11.50 -0.69 24.01
N ALA A 331 -11.90 0.44 23.43
CA ALA A 331 -12.25 1.66 24.17
C ALA A 331 -11.19 2.08 25.22
N GLY A 332 -9.91 1.93 24.90
CA GLY A 332 -8.79 2.29 25.76
C GLY A 332 -8.47 1.27 26.85
N GLN A 333 -9.20 0.16 26.93
CA GLN A 333 -8.99 -0.91 27.91
C GLN A 333 -8.31 -2.11 27.26
N VAL A 334 -7.39 -2.75 27.98
CA VAL A 334 -6.73 -3.97 27.54
C VAL A 334 -7.71 -5.14 27.62
N VAL A 335 -8.13 -5.66 26.47
CA VAL A 335 -9.01 -6.84 26.37
C VAL A 335 -8.23 -8.13 26.16
N SER A 336 -6.98 -8.03 25.71
CA SER A 336 -6.04 -9.16 25.65
C SER A 336 -4.60 -8.68 25.83
N ALA A 337 -3.87 -9.34 26.74
CA ALA A 337 -2.45 -9.09 26.95
C ALA A 337 -1.55 -10.00 26.08
N VAL A 338 -2.13 -10.72 25.11
CA VAL A 338 -1.40 -11.64 24.24
C VAL A 338 -0.90 -10.88 23.00
N PRO A 339 0.41 -10.95 22.68
CA PRO A 339 0.95 -10.36 21.45
C PRO A 339 0.32 -10.95 20.20
N TRP A 340 0.08 -10.12 19.20
CA TRP A 340 -0.59 -10.52 17.97
C TRP A 340 -0.12 -9.72 16.76
N PHE A 341 -0.24 -10.35 15.59
CA PHE A 341 0.00 -9.78 14.26
C PHE A 341 -1.02 -10.36 13.29
N ASN A 342 -1.82 -9.51 12.66
CA ASN A 342 -2.77 -9.87 11.62
C ASN A 342 -3.00 -8.65 10.70
N LEU A 343 -2.44 -8.67 9.49
CA LEU A 343 -2.56 -7.57 8.53
C LEU A 343 -3.99 -7.29 8.08
N SER A 344 -4.91 -8.26 8.14
CA SER A 344 -6.33 -7.98 7.84
C SER A 344 -6.98 -7.02 8.84
N LEU A 345 -6.43 -6.93 10.05
CA LEU A 345 -6.84 -5.99 11.09
C LEU A 345 -6.08 -4.65 11.01
N GLN A 346 -5.23 -4.45 10.00
CA GLN A 346 -4.66 -3.13 9.75
C GLN A 346 -5.77 -2.14 9.41
N GLN A 347 -5.80 -1.01 10.10
CA GLN A 347 -6.77 0.06 9.90
C GLN A 347 -6.20 1.12 8.96
N LEU A 348 -7.06 2.03 8.50
CA LEU A 348 -6.68 3.09 7.57
C LEU A 348 -5.56 3.95 8.15
N GLN A 349 -4.47 4.08 7.40
CA GLN A 349 -3.26 4.79 7.79
C GLN A 349 -3.28 6.23 7.26
N PRO A 350 -2.83 7.23 8.03
CA PRO A 350 -2.86 8.63 7.63
C PRO A 350 -1.86 8.92 6.52
N ARG A 351 -2.07 10.05 5.81
CA ARG A 351 -1.18 10.54 4.75
C ARG A 351 0.22 10.80 5.29
N ASP A 352 0.30 11.53 6.40
CA ASP A 352 1.57 11.84 7.03
C ASP A 352 1.89 10.75 8.06
N GLN A 353 3.05 10.10 7.92
CA GLN A 353 3.65 9.26 8.97
C GLN A 353 5.16 9.43 8.87
N SER A 354 5.68 10.37 9.64
CA SER A 354 7.07 10.80 9.54
C SER A 354 7.60 11.19 10.92
N PRO A 355 8.86 10.86 11.21
CA PRO A 355 9.56 11.45 12.35
C PRO A 355 9.82 12.95 12.18
N TRP A 356 9.59 13.51 10.99
CA TRP A 356 9.78 14.92 10.65
C TRP A 356 8.51 15.46 9.96
N LEU A 357 7.70 16.20 10.72
CA LEU A 357 6.56 16.98 10.25
C LEU A 357 6.90 18.46 10.35
N CYS A 358 6.18 19.30 9.57
CA CYS A 358 6.23 20.76 9.69
C CYS A 358 7.67 21.31 9.76
N CYS A 359 8.51 20.96 8.78
CA CYS A 359 9.92 21.39 8.72
C CYS A 359 10.78 20.98 9.93
N GLY A 360 10.41 19.90 10.62
CA GLY A 360 11.14 19.34 11.76
C GLY A 360 10.54 19.66 13.12
N CYS A 361 9.53 20.53 13.21
CA CYS A 361 8.92 20.90 14.49
C CYS A 361 7.92 19.86 15.05
N GLY A 362 7.77 18.71 14.39
CA GLY A 362 6.99 17.62 14.95
C GLY A 362 7.22 16.25 14.33
N SER A 363 6.52 15.26 14.86
CA SER A 363 6.54 13.87 14.41
C SER A 363 5.19 13.20 14.61
N ALA A 364 4.86 12.29 13.70
CA ALA A 364 3.73 11.37 13.81
C ALA A 364 4.24 9.95 13.59
N THR A 365 4.21 9.15 14.65
CA THR A 365 4.77 7.80 14.65
C THR A 365 3.81 6.81 15.29
N GLY A 366 3.76 5.59 14.77
CA GLY A 366 2.98 4.51 15.39
C GLY A 366 3.46 4.24 16.82
N TYR A 367 2.52 4.02 17.74
CA TYR A 367 2.75 3.78 19.15
C TYR A 367 1.94 2.58 19.61
N THR A 368 2.59 1.62 20.27
CA THR A 368 1.99 0.31 20.58
C THR A 368 2.00 -0.03 22.08
N GLU A 369 2.43 0.91 22.93
CA GLU A 369 2.38 0.74 24.39
C GLU A 369 1.02 1.18 24.97
N ASP A 370 0.22 1.91 24.20
CA ASP A 370 -1.13 2.35 24.53
C ASP A 370 -1.95 2.48 23.24
N ALA A 371 -3.26 2.23 23.31
CA ALA A 371 -4.17 2.38 22.17
C ALA A 371 -5.61 2.55 22.63
N TYR A 372 -6.46 3.14 21.77
CA TYR A 372 -7.91 3.16 22.01
C TYR A 372 -8.55 1.86 21.51
N ASP A 373 -8.38 1.54 20.22
CA ASP A 373 -8.81 0.26 19.65
C ASP A 373 -7.69 -0.40 18.84
N GLY A 374 -7.58 -1.72 18.92
CA GLY A 374 -6.57 -2.48 18.19
C GLY A 374 -5.27 -2.62 18.99
N GLY A 375 -4.12 -2.61 18.32
CA GLY A 375 -2.81 -2.93 18.93
C GLY A 375 -1.85 -1.74 19.03
N GLY A 376 -2.31 -0.56 18.61
CA GLY A 376 -1.55 0.68 18.66
C GLY A 376 -2.37 1.87 18.17
N CYS A 377 -1.85 3.06 18.45
CA CYS A 377 -2.37 4.34 17.99
C CYS A 377 -1.27 5.18 17.31
N LEU A 378 -1.60 6.42 16.96
CA LEU A 378 -0.63 7.37 16.45
C LEU A 378 -0.19 8.32 17.57
N ARG A 379 1.12 8.41 17.82
CA ARG A 379 1.71 9.38 18.73
C ARG A 379 2.18 10.61 17.96
N LEU A 380 1.62 11.76 18.33
CA LEU A 380 2.02 13.07 17.85
C LEU A 380 2.97 13.72 18.87
N ARG A 381 4.06 14.31 18.41
CA ARG A 381 4.97 15.11 19.23
C ARG A 381 5.34 16.36 18.45
N PHE A 382 5.07 17.53 18.99
CA PHE A 382 5.47 18.81 18.42
C PHE A 382 6.40 19.47 19.43
N LEU A 383 7.70 19.42 19.16
CA LEU A 383 8.72 20.13 19.93
C LEU A 383 9.38 21.11 18.98
N PRO A 384 9.43 22.42 19.28
CA PRO A 384 10.40 23.28 18.64
C PRO A 384 11.79 22.85 19.13
N ASP A 385 12.66 22.39 18.22
CA ASP A 385 14.06 22.05 18.55
C ASP A 385 14.93 23.31 18.76
N ASP A 386 14.36 24.50 18.51
CA ASP A 386 15.03 25.79 18.58
C ASP A 386 14.18 26.75 19.44
N GLU A 387 14.80 27.68 20.17
CA GLU A 387 14.07 28.68 20.99
C GLU A 387 13.26 29.68 20.13
N SER A 388 13.30 29.53 18.80
CA SER A 388 12.43 30.26 17.90
C SER A 388 11.01 29.67 17.92
N GLU A 389 10.02 30.51 18.22
CA GLU A 389 8.62 30.12 18.04
C GLU A 389 8.40 29.67 16.60
N PRO A 390 7.72 28.53 16.37
CA PRO A 390 7.43 28.09 15.02
C PRO A 390 6.58 29.15 14.31
N GLU A 391 6.96 29.52 13.07
CA GLU A 391 6.24 30.52 12.27
C GLU A 391 4.74 30.17 12.04
N ALA A 392 4.35 28.92 12.29
CA ALA A 392 2.97 28.45 12.17
C ALA A 392 2.60 27.41 13.24
N VAL A 393 1.30 27.34 13.55
CA VAL A 393 0.72 26.30 14.41
C VAL A 393 1.03 24.91 13.81
N PRO A 394 1.68 24.00 14.55
CA PRO A 394 2.00 22.69 14.03
C PRO A 394 0.74 21.91 13.65
N TYR A 395 0.79 21.23 12.50
CA TYR A 395 -0.34 20.44 12.01
C TYR A 395 0.09 19.05 11.54
N PHE A 396 -0.89 18.19 11.37
CA PHE A 396 -0.74 16.82 10.93
C PHE A 396 -1.84 16.48 9.92
N ARG A 397 -1.48 16.04 8.70
CA ARG A 397 -2.49 15.71 7.68
C ARG A 397 -2.93 14.26 7.81
N LEU A 398 -4.22 14.09 8.12
CA LEU A 398 -4.87 12.79 8.17
C LEU A 398 -5.16 12.23 6.77
N PHE A 399 -6.12 12.81 6.06
CA PHE A 399 -6.62 12.28 4.79
C PHE A 399 -6.90 13.39 3.78
N GLY A 400 -6.63 13.10 2.51
CA GLY A 400 -7.25 13.82 1.39
C GLY A 400 -8.57 13.15 1.04
N CYS A 401 -9.61 13.93 0.78
CA CYS A 401 -10.95 13.44 0.47
C CYS A 401 -11.49 14.07 -0.83
N ASP A 402 -12.35 13.35 -1.53
CA ASP A 402 -13.05 13.76 -2.76
C ASP A 402 -14.46 13.14 -2.79
N PHE A 403 -15.29 13.51 -1.81
CA PHE A 403 -16.70 13.13 -1.72
C PHE A 403 -17.56 14.33 -1.31
N PRO A 404 -18.83 14.40 -1.79
CA PRO A 404 -19.73 15.47 -1.42
C PRO A 404 -20.04 15.41 0.08
N LEU A 405 -20.05 16.58 0.72
CA LEU A 405 -20.46 16.71 2.12
C LEU A 405 -21.97 16.95 2.18
N GLY A 406 -22.65 16.11 2.95
CA GLY A 406 -24.01 16.36 3.42
C GLY A 406 -23.98 16.47 4.94
N ARG A 407 -24.84 15.71 5.63
CA ARG A 407 -24.74 15.55 7.08
C ARG A 407 -23.54 14.69 7.45
N LEU A 408 -22.70 15.20 8.35
CA LEU A 408 -21.48 14.51 8.76
C LEU A 408 -21.45 14.39 10.29
N THR A 409 -21.31 13.16 10.76
CA THR A 409 -21.01 12.87 12.16
C THR A 409 -19.51 12.63 12.28
N LEU A 410 -18.88 13.35 13.20
CA LEU A 410 -17.45 13.24 13.44
C LEU A 410 -17.21 12.95 14.90
N SER A 411 -16.28 12.04 15.16
CA SER A 411 -15.74 11.77 16.47
C SER A 411 -14.24 11.54 16.36
N TYR A 412 -13.49 12.06 17.33
CA TYR A 412 -12.08 11.73 17.46
C TYR A 412 -11.73 11.61 18.93
N THR A 413 -10.82 10.67 19.21
CA THR A 413 -10.42 10.31 20.56
C THR A 413 -8.92 10.45 20.68
N PHE A 414 -8.46 11.09 21.74
CA PHE A 414 -7.04 11.34 21.97
C PHE A 414 -6.70 11.24 23.45
N LYS A 415 -5.42 11.01 23.74
CA LYS A 415 -4.87 10.98 25.09
C LYS A 415 -3.63 11.85 25.13
N GLN A 416 -3.53 12.72 26.12
CA GLN A 416 -2.38 13.61 26.30
C GLN A 416 -1.55 13.16 27.50
N HIS A 417 -0.25 12.99 27.27
CA HIS A 417 0.70 12.82 28.35
C HIS A 417 0.92 14.18 29.04
N ARG A 418 0.78 14.23 30.36
CA ARG A 418 0.88 15.46 31.18
C ARG A 418 2.18 15.44 31.99
N PRO A 419 3.27 16.07 31.53
CA PRO A 419 4.37 16.43 32.41
C PRO A 419 3.87 17.49 33.41
N SER A 420 4.29 17.39 34.66
CA SER A 420 3.93 18.35 35.71
C SER A 420 4.34 19.78 35.31
N GLY A 421 3.40 20.73 35.32
CA GLY A 421 3.68 22.16 35.12
C GLY A 421 3.62 22.67 33.67
N THR A 422 3.18 21.87 32.68
CA THR A 422 3.04 22.33 31.28
C THR A 422 1.61 22.80 30.96
N ILE A 423 1.47 23.91 30.24
CA ILE A 423 0.18 24.40 29.71
C ILE A 423 -0.35 23.38 28.69
N MET A 424 -1.63 23.00 28.81
CA MET A 424 -2.26 22.08 27.86
C MET A 424 -2.55 22.79 26.54
N ASN A 425 -1.88 22.35 25.47
CA ASN A 425 -2.29 22.69 24.11
C ASN A 425 -3.44 21.77 23.70
N ASP A 426 -4.54 22.37 23.26
CA ASP A 426 -5.72 21.60 22.86
C ASP A 426 -5.56 20.99 21.45
N VAL A 427 -6.24 19.88 21.18
CA VAL A 427 -6.17 19.17 19.88
C VAL A 427 -7.45 19.44 19.09
N ALA A 428 -7.33 20.17 17.98
CA ALA A 428 -8.43 20.44 17.06
C ALA A 428 -8.41 19.46 15.87
N LEU A 429 -9.58 18.97 15.47
CA LEU A 429 -9.75 18.37 14.15
C LEU A 429 -10.13 19.47 13.15
N VAL A 430 -9.30 19.68 12.12
CA VAL A 430 -9.52 20.72 11.11
C VAL A 430 -9.95 20.07 9.79
N LEU A 431 -11.14 20.45 9.30
CA LEU A 431 -11.65 20.06 7.99
C LEU A 431 -11.46 21.22 7.04
N LYS A 432 -10.66 21.03 5.99
CA LYS A 432 -10.60 21.97 4.87
C LYS A 432 -11.61 21.52 3.83
N VAL A 433 -12.62 22.34 3.58
CA VAL A 433 -13.73 22.02 2.68
C VAL A 433 -13.75 22.97 1.50
N LYS A 434 -14.32 22.52 0.39
CA LYS A 434 -14.47 23.32 -0.82
C LYS A 434 -15.93 23.27 -1.25
N SER A 435 -16.54 24.44 -1.43
CA SER A 435 -17.90 24.56 -1.95
C SER A 435 -17.98 24.16 -3.44
N ALA A 436 -19.19 23.96 -3.95
CA ALA A 436 -19.43 23.69 -5.37
C ALA A 436 -18.91 24.82 -6.29
N GLU A 437 -18.95 26.07 -5.81
CA GLU A 437 -18.41 27.26 -6.52
C GLU A 437 -16.89 27.39 -6.40
N GLY A 438 -16.25 26.47 -5.68
CA GLY A 438 -14.80 26.41 -5.52
C GLY A 438 -14.23 27.29 -4.42
N LYS A 439 -15.07 28.01 -3.67
CA LYS A 439 -14.66 28.72 -2.46
C LYS A 439 -14.18 27.72 -1.41
N GLU A 440 -12.98 27.93 -0.87
CA GLU A 440 -12.42 27.15 0.23
C GLU A 440 -12.91 27.70 1.57
N ASP A 441 -13.18 26.80 2.50
CA ASP A 441 -13.57 27.11 3.88
C ASP A 441 -12.89 26.12 4.85
N GLN A 442 -12.83 26.47 6.12
CA GLN A 442 -12.19 25.66 7.15
C GLN A 442 -13.10 25.51 8.35
N LEU A 443 -13.36 24.27 8.75
CA LEU A 443 -14.10 23.96 9.96
C LEU A 443 -13.15 23.42 11.02
N LYS A 444 -13.09 24.07 12.18
CA LYS A 444 -12.30 23.61 13.33
C LYS A 444 -13.22 23.02 14.38
N LEU A 445 -13.02 21.75 14.71
CA LEU A 445 -13.78 21.03 15.71
C LEU A 445 -12.93 20.82 16.96
N GLY A 446 -13.49 21.16 18.13
CA GLY A 446 -12.93 20.84 19.44
C GLY A 446 -12.21 21.97 20.19
N VAL A 447 -11.97 23.14 19.59
CA VAL A 447 -11.35 24.26 20.32
C VAL A 447 -12.42 25.11 20.99
N VAL A 448 -12.33 25.30 22.31
CA VAL A 448 -13.02 26.40 23.01
C VAL A 448 -12.13 27.64 22.86
N ILE A 449 -12.54 28.57 22.01
CA ILE A 449 -11.88 29.89 21.92
C ILE A 449 -12.74 30.87 22.71
N ASP A 450 -12.30 31.26 23.91
CA ASP A 450 -12.84 32.42 24.63
C ASP A 450 -12.35 33.70 23.94
N VAL A 451 -12.86 33.98 22.74
CA VAL A 451 -12.68 35.28 22.09
C VAL A 451 -14.06 35.75 21.62
N PRO A 452 -14.58 36.85 22.18
CA PRO A 452 -15.83 37.41 21.72
C PRO A 452 -15.61 37.98 20.31
N ASN A 453 -16.38 37.48 19.35
CA ASN A 453 -16.57 38.00 17.98
C ASN A 453 -15.77 37.37 16.82
N MET A 454 -15.73 36.05 16.67
CA MET A 454 -15.50 35.44 15.34
C MET A 454 -16.44 34.26 15.08
N GLU A 455 -16.90 34.18 13.83
CA GLU A 455 -18.04 33.40 13.34
C GLU A 455 -17.90 31.87 13.53
N HIS A 456 -19.02 31.29 14.00
CA HIS A 456 -19.44 29.88 14.02
C HIS A 456 -18.43 28.75 14.34
N TYR A 457 -18.44 28.25 15.59
CA TYR A 457 -18.17 26.83 15.91
C TYR A 457 -18.93 26.38 17.16
N ALA A 458 -19.74 25.32 17.07
CA ALA A 458 -20.43 24.72 18.22
C ALA A 458 -19.85 23.33 18.52
N VAL A 459 -19.18 23.18 19.66
CA VAL A 459 -18.85 21.87 20.26
C VAL A 459 -20.09 21.41 21.02
N THR A 460 -20.67 20.26 20.65
CA THR A 460 -21.96 19.83 21.24
C THR A 460 -21.80 19.00 22.52
N ARG A 461 -20.63 18.40 22.79
CA ARG A 461 -20.30 17.75 24.08
C ARG A 461 -18.86 17.24 24.13
N ASP A 462 -18.26 17.35 25.31
CA ASP A 462 -17.05 16.64 25.72
C ASP A 462 -17.47 15.42 26.55
N ILE A 463 -17.07 14.21 26.16
CA ILE A 463 -17.27 13.01 26.98
C ILE A 463 -15.88 12.49 27.33
N SER A 464 -15.47 12.71 28.58
CA SER A 464 -14.35 11.98 29.15
C SER A 464 -14.83 10.58 29.52
N ASP A 465 -14.26 9.54 28.92
CA ASP A 465 -14.57 8.14 29.23
C ASP A 465 -13.97 7.69 30.60
N CYS A 466 -13.56 8.64 31.45
CA CYS A 466 -13.31 8.37 32.86
C CYS A 466 -14.65 8.01 33.50
N GLY A 467 -14.83 6.74 33.86
CA GLY A 467 -15.99 6.28 34.63
C GLY A 467 -16.30 7.23 35.79
N LEU A 468 -17.60 7.48 35.99
CA LEU A 468 -18.18 8.23 37.10
C LEU A 468 -17.38 8.04 38.41
N ASN A 469 -16.61 9.05 38.78
CA ASN A 469 -16.33 9.47 40.15
C ASN A 469 -15.62 10.82 40.14
N LEU A 470 -16.39 11.89 40.36
CA LEU A 470 -15.88 13.15 40.88
C LEU A 470 -15.43 12.92 42.32
N SER A 471 -14.21 12.44 42.50
CA SER A 471 -13.48 12.52 43.76
C SER A 471 -11.98 12.66 43.47
N SER A 472 -11.50 13.91 43.55
CA SER A 472 -10.18 14.33 44.04
C SER A 472 -8.96 13.40 43.88
N ASP A 473 -8.76 12.78 42.73
CA ASP A 473 -7.48 12.18 42.32
C ASP A 473 -7.33 12.24 40.79
N ILE A 474 -6.96 13.43 40.26
CA ILE A 474 -6.53 13.53 38.86
C ILE A 474 -5.04 13.16 38.81
N SER A 475 -4.75 11.86 38.77
CA SER A 475 -3.43 11.35 38.38
C SER A 475 -3.44 10.88 36.92
N GLY A 476 -2.91 11.71 36.02
CA GLY A 476 -2.14 11.31 34.83
C GLY A 476 -2.85 10.61 33.66
N SER A 477 -3.26 11.38 32.64
CA SER A 477 -3.62 10.98 31.27
C SER A 477 -4.80 9.99 31.10
N CYS A 478 -5.95 10.50 30.66
CA CYS A 478 -7.11 9.70 30.24
C CYS A 478 -7.44 9.93 28.75
N TRP A 479 -8.21 9.01 28.16
CA TRP A 479 -8.76 9.18 26.82
C TRP A 479 -9.91 10.19 26.86
N VAL A 480 -9.89 11.13 25.92
CA VAL A 480 -10.89 12.18 25.74
C VAL A 480 -11.52 11.98 24.37
N THR A 481 -12.84 11.82 24.32
CA THR A 481 -13.59 11.66 23.08
C THR A 481 -14.40 12.92 22.80
N ARG A 482 -14.15 13.52 21.64
CA ARG A 482 -14.90 14.66 21.14
C ARG A 482 -15.79 14.23 20.00
N TYR A 483 -17.00 14.76 19.97
CA TYR A 483 -17.95 14.48 18.90
C TYR A 483 -18.67 15.75 18.45
N SER A 484 -19.04 15.77 17.17
CA SER A 484 -19.83 16.83 16.56
C SER A 484 -20.90 16.23 15.67
N LEU A 485 -22.15 16.61 15.92
CA LEU A 485 -23.28 16.37 15.01
C LEU A 485 -23.54 17.68 14.26
N ASN A 486 -22.86 17.89 13.13
CA ASN A 486 -23.16 19.04 12.29
C ASN A 486 -24.06 18.60 11.14
N SER A 487 -25.26 19.17 11.08
CA SER A 487 -25.94 19.36 9.81
C SER A 487 -25.19 20.47 9.07
N LEU A 488 -24.19 20.12 8.27
CA LEU A 488 -23.67 21.05 7.28
C LEU A 488 -24.82 21.33 6.31
N LEU A 489 -25.33 22.56 6.32
CA LEU A 489 -26.38 23.05 5.45
C LEU A 489 -25.78 23.48 4.11
#